data_AF-A0A4S3TQ60-F1
#
_entry.id   AF-A0A4S3TQ60-F1
#
_cell.length_a   1.000
_cell.length_b   1.000
_cell.length_c   1.000
_cell.angle_alpha   90.00
_cell.angle_beta   90.00
_cell.angle_gamma   90.00
#
_symmetry.space_group_name_H-M   'P 1'
#
loop_
_entity.id
_entity.type
_entity.pdbx_description
1 polymer ?
#
loop_
_entity_poly.entity_id
_entity_poly.type
_entity_poly.pdbx_seq_one_letter_code
_entity_poly.pdbx_strand_id
1 'polypeptide(L)'
;MDILEKLEFEAVALGGYNNCCGIEDMKRGNIETAETLDDNRFENISALDPDYAVAECSSCHSITETASLGYRSPDFEFPFMPEFLLAHRERFRDAIEVTNPVTVTFHDHFDYRGWMSDEQMDIIRDLFATLPGVEIVEMEHTKSDRLPCALSASPDEHPYDDINRQIYREAEAAGADVLVNIWHGCHRCLLPQEHEFPVTTKNYSTFLAERLGFEYSDTNCEYLRLAREEDLDAVVEAARSIFEANNLSEERAHQVVEAHYWSSA
;
A
#
# COMPACT_ATOMS: atom_id res chain seq x y z
N MET A 1 -2.49 4.00 -11.83
CA MET A 1 -2.88 4.15 -13.25
C MET A 1 -2.16 5.34 -13.85
N ASP A 2 -2.41 6.55 -13.35
CA ASP A 2 -1.83 7.77 -13.91
C ASP A 2 -0.30 7.77 -14.01
N ILE A 3 0.41 7.14 -13.06
CA ILE A 3 1.87 6.91 -13.17
C ILE A 3 2.23 6.18 -14.47
N LEU A 4 1.56 5.06 -14.77
CA LEU A 4 1.84 4.26 -15.96
C LEU A 4 1.47 5.01 -17.24
N GLU A 5 0.33 5.71 -17.24
CA GLU A 5 -0.12 6.51 -18.39
C GLU A 5 0.78 7.73 -18.66
N LYS A 6 1.29 8.39 -17.61
CA LYS A 6 2.29 9.46 -17.71
C LYS A 6 3.57 8.95 -18.36
N LEU A 7 3.93 7.72 -18.05
CA LEU A 7 5.00 6.98 -18.70
C LEU A 7 4.52 6.28 -19.97
N GLU A 8 3.47 6.76 -20.63
CA GLU A 8 2.93 6.28 -21.92
C GLU A 8 2.93 4.75 -22.07
N PHE A 9 2.51 4.05 -21.01
CA PHE A 9 2.09 2.66 -21.08
C PHE A 9 0.57 2.60 -21.26
N GLU A 10 0.11 1.67 -22.07
CA GLU A 10 -1.31 1.29 -22.10
C GLU A 10 -1.57 0.40 -20.88
N ALA A 11 -2.39 0.88 -19.95
CA ALA A 11 -2.64 0.20 -18.70
C ALA A 11 -4.15 0.00 -18.49
N VAL A 12 -4.49 -1.12 -17.87
CA VAL A 12 -5.84 -1.40 -17.37
C VAL A 12 -5.75 -1.77 -15.90
N ALA A 13 -6.60 -1.17 -15.07
CA ALA A 13 -6.69 -1.53 -13.66
C ALA A 13 -7.55 -2.78 -13.48
N LEU A 14 -7.00 -3.82 -12.84
CA LEU A 14 -7.74 -4.98 -12.36
C LEU A 14 -7.83 -4.92 -10.83
N GLY A 15 -8.96 -4.43 -10.35
CA GLY A 15 -9.27 -4.35 -8.92
C GLY A 15 -10.50 -5.17 -8.53
N GLY A 16 -10.84 -5.12 -7.24
CA GLY A 16 -12.04 -5.79 -6.70
C GLY A 16 -11.79 -7.22 -6.21
N TYR A 17 -12.78 -7.76 -5.48
CA TYR A 17 -12.65 -9.06 -4.79
C TYR A 17 -12.31 -10.20 -5.76
N ASN A 18 -12.90 -10.23 -6.96
CA ASN A 18 -12.66 -11.26 -7.97
C ASN A 18 -11.26 -11.20 -8.62
N ASN A 19 -10.47 -10.15 -8.35
CA ASN A 19 -9.07 -10.02 -8.76
C ASN A 19 -8.12 -10.02 -7.55
N CYS A 20 -8.59 -10.48 -6.39
CA CYS A 20 -7.79 -10.61 -5.19
C CYS A 20 -6.78 -11.76 -5.32
N CYS A 21 -5.62 -11.63 -4.69
CA CYS A 21 -4.60 -12.68 -4.59
C CYS A 21 -4.93 -13.79 -3.57
N GLY A 22 -6.10 -13.74 -2.94
CA GLY A 22 -6.58 -14.75 -1.98
C GLY A 22 -5.91 -14.72 -0.61
N ILE A 23 -4.97 -13.80 -0.35
CA ILE A 23 -4.17 -13.82 0.89
C ILE A 23 -5.01 -13.76 2.18
N GLU A 24 -6.05 -12.94 2.21
CA GLU A 24 -6.88 -12.79 3.42
C GLU A 24 -7.74 -14.04 3.69
N ASP A 25 -8.26 -14.68 2.64
CA ASP A 25 -8.96 -15.97 2.75
C ASP A 25 -7.98 -17.07 3.18
N MET A 26 -6.77 -17.09 2.62
CA MET A 26 -5.74 -18.04 3.01
C MET A 26 -5.31 -17.87 4.49
N LYS A 27 -5.17 -16.62 4.98
CA LYS A 27 -4.89 -16.32 6.40
C LYS A 27 -5.99 -16.83 7.34
N ARG A 28 -7.24 -16.87 6.87
CA ARG A 28 -8.40 -17.39 7.61
C ARG A 28 -8.57 -18.91 7.51
N GLY A 29 -7.72 -19.59 6.74
CA GLY A 29 -7.82 -21.03 6.47
C GLY A 29 -8.83 -21.40 5.39
N ASN A 30 -9.38 -20.42 4.67
CA ASN A 30 -10.30 -20.65 3.54
C ASN A 30 -9.51 -20.93 2.25
N ILE A 31 -8.74 -22.03 2.24
CA ILE A 31 -7.79 -22.32 1.16
C ILE A 31 -8.50 -22.46 -0.21
N GLU A 32 -9.61 -23.20 -0.27
CA GLU A 32 -10.37 -23.39 -1.52
C GLU A 32 -10.87 -22.06 -2.11
N THR A 33 -11.32 -21.13 -1.24
CA THR A 33 -11.72 -19.78 -1.67
C THR A 33 -10.52 -19.01 -2.18
N ALA A 34 -9.38 -19.04 -1.48
CA ALA A 34 -8.16 -18.36 -1.90
C ALA A 34 -7.67 -18.86 -3.26
N GLU A 35 -7.69 -20.17 -3.50
CA GLU A 35 -7.33 -20.79 -4.79
C GLU A 35 -8.29 -20.35 -5.90
N THR A 36 -9.60 -20.37 -5.64
CA THR A 36 -10.62 -19.92 -6.61
C THR A 36 -10.43 -18.46 -7.00
N LEU A 37 -10.10 -17.58 -6.04
CA LEU A 37 -9.81 -16.18 -6.31
C LEU A 37 -8.55 -16.02 -7.15
N ASP A 38 -7.50 -16.78 -6.84
CA ASP A 38 -6.25 -16.76 -7.61
C ASP A 38 -6.48 -17.24 -9.05
N ASP A 39 -7.23 -18.34 -9.25
CA ASP A 39 -7.61 -18.82 -10.57
C ASP A 39 -8.35 -17.76 -11.39
N ASN A 40 -9.42 -17.19 -10.84
CA ASN A 40 -10.19 -16.14 -11.51
C ASN A 40 -9.32 -14.93 -11.87
N ARG A 41 -8.43 -14.53 -10.97
CA ARG A 41 -7.50 -13.42 -11.20
C ARG A 41 -6.56 -13.72 -12.38
N PHE A 42 -5.95 -14.90 -12.43
CA PHE A 42 -5.06 -15.30 -13.54
C PHE A 42 -5.82 -15.44 -14.86
N GLU A 43 -7.04 -15.97 -14.85
CA GLU A 43 -7.90 -16.03 -16.04
C GLU A 43 -8.22 -14.61 -16.57
N ASN A 44 -8.60 -13.69 -15.67
CA ASN A 44 -8.91 -12.31 -16.04
C ASN A 44 -7.68 -11.56 -16.58
N ILE A 45 -6.51 -11.75 -15.97
CA ILE A 45 -5.25 -11.15 -16.46
C ILE A 45 -4.93 -11.73 -17.85
N SER A 46 -4.95 -13.05 -18.00
CA SER A 46 -4.58 -13.71 -19.26
C SER A 46 -5.53 -13.34 -20.41
N ALA A 47 -6.81 -13.08 -20.11
CA ALA A 47 -7.79 -12.64 -21.09
C ALA A 47 -7.49 -11.25 -21.70
N LEU A 48 -6.63 -10.45 -21.05
CA LEU A 48 -6.16 -9.16 -21.58
C LEU A 48 -4.94 -9.29 -22.48
N ASP A 49 -4.28 -10.46 -22.54
CA ASP A 49 -3.04 -10.71 -23.27
C ASP A 49 -1.94 -9.64 -23.01
N PRO A 50 -1.58 -9.36 -21.74
CA PRO A 50 -0.66 -8.26 -21.41
C PRO A 50 0.81 -8.67 -21.53
N ASP A 51 1.70 -7.71 -21.80
CA ASP A 51 3.14 -7.91 -21.61
C ASP A 51 3.50 -8.01 -20.10
N TYR A 52 2.82 -7.22 -19.27
CA TYR A 52 3.06 -7.10 -17.83
C TYR A 52 1.78 -7.14 -17.02
N ALA A 53 1.81 -7.90 -15.92
CA ALA A 53 0.84 -7.80 -14.84
C ALA A 53 1.54 -7.21 -13.60
N VAL A 54 1.52 -5.88 -13.49
CA VAL A 54 2.26 -5.17 -12.44
C VAL A 54 1.50 -5.23 -11.11
N ALA A 55 2.11 -5.83 -10.09
CA ALA A 55 1.56 -5.82 -8.74
C ALA A 55 1.79 -4.46 -8.07
N GLU A 56 0.72 -3.77 -7.71
CA GLU A 56 0.82 -2.51 -6.98
C GLU A 56 1.12 -2.74 -5.49
N CYS A 57 0.56 -3.78 -4.89
CA CYS A 57 0.70 -4.05 -3.46
C CYS A 57 1.74 -5.13 -3.22
N SER A 58 2.69 -4.88 -2.31
CA SER A 58 3.76 -5.82 -1.97
C SER A 58 3.23 -7.18 -1.48
N SER A 59 2.13 -7.22 -0.73
CA SER A 59 1.53 -8.49 -0.31
C SER A 59 0.96 -9.29 -1.47
N CYS A 60 0.40 -8.62 -2.49
CA CYS A 60 -0.09 -9.27 -3.70
C CYS A 60 1.08 -9.81 -4.53
N HIS A 61 2.17 -9.06 -4.61
CA HIS A 61 3.39 -9.51 -5.28
C HIS A 61 3.95 -10.78 -4.61
N SER A 62 4.31 -10.66 -3.33
CA SER A 62 4.95 -11.72 -2.56
C SER A 62 4.14 -13.02 -2.51
N ILE A 63 2.81 -12.94 -2.32
CA ILE A 63 1.99 -14.15 -2.31
C ILE A 63 1.91 -14.80 -3.69
N THR A 64 1.86 -14.01 -4.76
CA THR A 64 1.80 -14.55 -6.11
C THR A 64 3.11 -15.22 -6.49
N GLU A 65 4.25 -14.59 -6.18
CA GLU A 65 5.57 -15.19 -6.37
C GLU A 65 5.73 -16.49 -5.57
N THR A 66 5.38 -16.46 -4.28
CA THR A 66 5.63 -17.58 -3.37
C THR A 66 4.65 -18.73 -3.57
N ALA A 67 3.37 -18.42 -3.78
CA ALA A 67 2.32 -19.42 -3.86
C ALA A 67 1.96 -19.78 -5.30
N SER A 68 1.77 -18.81 -6.20
CA SER A 68 1.17 -19.06 -7.52
C SER A 68 2.21 -19.38 -8.62
N LEU A 69 3.27 -18.59 -8.73
CA LEU A 69 4.25 -18.71 -9.82
C LEU A 69 5.18 -19.94 -9.68
N GLY A 70 5.17 -20.59 -8.52
CA GLY A 70 5.87 -21.88 -8.33
C GLY A 70 5.24 -23.05 -9.11
N TYR A 71 3.97 -22.94 -9.51
CA TYR A 71 3.26 -23.98 -10.27
C TYR A 71 2.52 -23.47 -11.51
N ARG A 72 2.40 -22.15 -11.68
CA ARG A 72 1.88 -21.51 -12.90
C ARG A 72 3.02 -21.02 -13.78
N SER A 73 2.75 -20.91 -15.07
CA SER A 73 3.67 -20.32 -16.04
C SER A 73 2.87 -19.39 -16.95
N PRO A 74 2.54 -18.17 -16.49
CA PRO A 74 1.84 -17.20 -17.30
C PRO A 74 2.70 -16.70 -18.47
N ASP A 75 2.07 -16.29 -19.56
CA ASP A 75 2.72 -15.70 -20.74
C ASP A 75 2.92 -14.17 -20.59
N PHE A 76 3.10 -13.69 -19.36
CA PHE A 76 3.34 -12.28 -19.03
C PHE A 76 4.38 -12.15 -17.91
N GLU A 77 5.06 -11.00 -17.84
CA GLU A 77 5.94 -10.68 -16.71
C GLU A 77 5.11 -10.17 -15.52
N PHE A 78 5.49 -10.52 -14.29
CA PHE A 78 4.76 -10.15 -13.07
C PHE A 78 5.65 -9.37 -12.09
N PRO A 79 6.04 -8.11 -12.39
CA PRO A 79 6.89 -7.33 -11.50
C PRO A 79 6.09 -6.64 -10.40
N PHE A 80 6.76 -6.32 -9.29
CA PHE A 80 6.27 -5.32 -8.34
C PHE A 80 6.41 -3.91 -8.95
N MET A 81 5.49 -2.99 -8.66
CA MET A 81 5.48 -1.65 -9.25
C MET A 81 6.82 -0.89 -9.09
N PRO A 82 7.47 -0.82 -7.92
CA PRO A 82 8.82 -0.26 -7.79
C PRO A 82 9.88 -0.93 -8.68
N GLU A 83 9.85 -2.25 -8.84
CA GLU A 83 10.76 -2.97 -9.75
C GLU A 83 10.52 -2.54 -11.20
N PHE A 84 9.25 -2.48 -11.60
CA PHE A 84 8.85 -2.05 -12.93
C PHE A 84 9.29 -0.60 -13.21
N LEU A 85 9.10 0.31 -12.26
CA LEU A 85 9.52 1.70 -12.40
C LEU A 85 11.05 1.84 -12.40
N LEU A 86 11.77 1.06 -11.60
CA LEU A 86 13.23 1.06 -11.57
C LEU A 86 13.85 0.52 -12.87
N ALA A 87 13.22 -0.50 -13.47
CA ALA A 87 13.57 -0.99 -14.80
C ALA A 87 13.41 0.11 -15.86
N HIS A 88 12.43 1.00 -15.70
CA HIS A 88 12.14 2.14 -16.58
C HIS A 88 12.61 3.49 -16.01
N ARG A 89 13.60 3.50 -15.11
CA ARG A 89 13.99 4.69 -14.32
C ARG A 89 14.37 5.91 -15.13
N GLU A 90 14.90 5.76 -16.34
CA GLU A 90 15.22 6.91 -17.20
C GLU A 90 13.95 7.64 -17.62
N ARG A 91 12.98 6.89 -18.17
CA ARG A 91 11.65 7.41 -18.54
C ARG A 91 10.92 7.97 -17.33
N PHE A 92 10.99 7.28 -16.19
CA PHE A 92 10.37 7.71 -14.95
C PHE A 92 10.96 9.03 -14.44
N ARG A 93 12.30 9.12 -14.36
CA ARG A 93 13.00 10.34 -13.94
C ARG A 93 12.72 11.52 -14.86
N ASP A 94 12.69 11.29 -16.17
CA ASP A 94 12.45 12.35 -17.16
C ASP A 94 11.00 12.88 -17.10
N ALA A 95 10.06 12.12 -16.53
CA ALA A 95 8.67 12.53 -16.33
C ALA A 95 8.42 13.28 -15.00
N ILE A 96 9.42 13.40 -14.13
CA ILE A 96 9.28 14.08 -12.83
C ILE A 96 9.11 15.58 -13.03
N GLU A 97 8.04 16.12 -12.44
CA GLU A 97 7.68 17.54 -12.52
C GLU A 97 8.02 18.29 -11.21
N VAL A 98 7.97 17.58 -10.07
CA VAL A 98 8.11 18.17 -8.74
C VAL A 98 9.42 17.76 -8.09
N THR A 99 10.36 18.71 -8.01
CA THR A 99 11.75 18.47 -7.56
C THR A 99 12.12 19.25 -6.30
N ASN A 100 11.14 19.74 -5.55
CA ASN A 100 11.42 20.43 -4.29
C ASN A 100 12.09 19.47 -3.30
N PRO A 101 13.09 19.95 -2.51
CA PRO A 101 13.74 19.16 -1.49
C PRO A 101 12.74 18.54 -0.53
N VAL A 102 12.95 17.26 -0.20
CA VAL A 102 12.25 16.53 0.86
C VAL A 102 13.18 15.46 1.41
N THR A 103 13.13 15.23 2.72
CA THR A 103 13.78 14.11 3.37
C THR A 103 12.75 13.02 3.64
N VAL A 104 13.01 11.80 3.16
CA VAL A 104 12.12 10.66 3.33
C VAL A 104 12.80 9.56 4.14
N THR A 105 12.00 8.82 4.87
CA THR A 105 12.38 7.54 5.47
C THR A 105 11.33 6.48 5.16
N PHE A 106 11.63 5.21 5.46
CA PHE A 106 10.77 4.09 5.08
C PHE A 106 10.30 3.31 6.30
N HIS A 107 9.01 3.00 6.32
CA HIS A 107 8.49 1.88 7.11
C HIS A 107 8.61 0.60 6.30
N ASP A 108 9.66 -0.18 6.57
CA ASP A 108 9.83 -1.52 6.00
C ASP A 108 8.81 -2.48 6.62
N HIS A 109 7.96 -3.09 5.80
CA HIS A 109 6.89 -3.96 6.31
C HIS A 109 7.46 -5.21 6.99
N PHE A 110 7.14 -5.41 8.26
CA PHE A 110 7.42 -6.67 8.96
C PHE A 110 6.41 -7.75 8.58
N ASP A 111 6.90 -8.78 7.93
CA ASP A 111 6.18 -10.03 7.69
C ASP A 111 6.86 -11.18 8.43
N TYR A 112 6.19 -11.73 9.44
CA TYR A 112 6.68 -12.87 10.22
C TYR A 112 6.84 -14.15 9.39
N ARG A 113 6.20 -14.23 8.21
CA ARG A 113 6.30 -15.36 7.28
C ARG A 113 7.51 -15.26 6.35
N GLY A 114 8.13 -14.08 6.28
CA GLY A 114 9.28 -13.81 5.42
C GLY A 114 8.98 -13.81 3.93
N TRP A 115 7.73 -13.54 3.52
CA TRP A 115 7.38 -13.42 2.11
C TRP A 115 7.78 -12.09 1.49
N MET A 116 8.02 -11.07 2.32
CA MET A 116 8.66 -9.83 1.90
C MET A 116 10.13 -9.85 2.27
N SER A 117 11.00 -9.71 1.26
CA SER A 117 12.45 -9.77 1.43
C SER A 117 13.05 -8.38 1.67
N ASP A 118 14.25 -8.35 2.25
CA ASP A 118 15.02 -7.10 2.37
C ASP A 118 15.39 -6.53 1.00
N GLU A 119 15.52 -7.39 -0.03
CA GLU A 119 15.79 -6.98 -1.41
C GLU A 119 14.67 -6.11 -1.98
N GLN A 120 13.39 -6.42 -1.69
CA GLN A 120 12.28 -5.55 -2.09
C GLN A 120 12.36 -4.16 -1.43
N MET A 121 12.87 -4.10 -0.20
CA MET A 121 13.07 -2.84 0.53
C MET A 121 14.23 -2.03 -0.07
N ASP A 122 15.26 -2.71 -0.58
CA ASP A 122 16.39 -2.10 -1.31
C ASP A 122 15.95 -1.53 -2.66
N ILE A 123 15.16 -2.28 -3.43
CA ILE A 123 14.64 -1.82 -4.74
C ILE A 123 13.88 -0.50 -4.62
N ILE A 124 13.09 -0.33 -3.56
CA ILE A 124 12.35 0.91 -3.33
C ILE A 124 13.30 2.06 -3.02
N ARG A 125 14.32 1.84 -2.20
CA ARG A 125 15.34 2.86 -1.91
C ARG A 125 16.11 3.23 -3.18
N ASP A 126 16.45 2.26 -4.01
CA ASP A 126 17.12 2.48 -5.30
C ASP A 126 16.24 3.32 -6.24
N LEU A 127 14.93 3.04 -6.30
CA LEU A 127 13.97 3.86 -7.06
C LEU A 127 13.92 5.29 -6.52
N PHE A 128 13.78 5.46 -5.20
CA PHE A 128 13.70 6.79 -4.58
C PHE A 128 15.00 7.58 -4.72
N ALA A 129 16.15 6.92 -4.73
CA ALA A 129 17.45 7.54 -4.99
C ALA A 129 17.57 8.12 -6.42
N THR A 130 16.70 7.70 -7.35
CA THR A 130 16.63 8.29 -8.69
C THR A 130 15.84 9.61 -8.74
N LEU A 131 15.08 9.94 -7.69
CA LEU A 131 14.20 11.10 -7.65
C LEU A 131 14.99 12.38 -7.32
N PRO A 132 14.93 13.43 -8.16
CA PRO A 132 15.58 14.70 -7.88
C PRO A 132 14.93 15.39 -6.67
N GLY A 133 15.77 15.88 -5.76
CA GLY A 133 15.33 16.58 -4.54
C GLY A 133 14.89 15.65 -3.41
N VAL A 134 15.01 14.34 -3.54
CA VAL A 134 14.70 13.38 -2.46
C VAL A 134 16.00 12.99 -1.75
N GLU A 135 16.06 13.23 -0.44
CA GLU A 135 17.09 12.71 0.45
C GLU A 135 16.52 11.54 1.25
N ILE A 136 17.26 10.44 1.36
CA ILE A 136 16.84 9.27 2.14
C ILE A 136 17.60 9.26 3.46
N VAL A 137 16.85 9.17 4.57
CA VAL A 137 17.37 8.92 5.92
C VAL A 137 16.80 7.62 6.47
N GLU A 138 17.60 6.86 7.20
CA GLU A 138 17.18 5.59 7.79
C GLU A 138 16.77 5.77 9.25
N MET A 139 15.72 5.07 9.65
CA MET A 139 15.33 4.91 11.06
C MET A 139 16.34 4.02 11.81
N GLU A 140 16.20 3.95 13.14
CA GLU A 140 16.97 3.01 13.95
C GLU A 140 16.69 1.56 13.52
N HIS A 141 15.41 1.22 13.34
CA HIS A 141 14.96 -0.10 12.95
C HIS A 141 14.55 -0.15 11.47
N THR A 142 15.36 -0.84 10.65
CA THR A 142 15.13 -0.99 9.19
C THR A 142 15.46 -2.41 8.73
N LYS A 143 14.95 -2.80 7.57
CA LYS A 143 15.21 -4.10 6.91
C LYS A 143 15.03 -5.27 7.89
N SER A 144 16.06 -6.11 8.08
CA SER A 144 16.02 -7.25 9.00
C SER A 144 15.66 -6.91 10.45
N ASP A 145 15.82 -5.65 10.88
CA ASP A 145 15.53 -5.17 12.24
C ASP A 145 14.26 -4.31 12.31
N ARG A 146 13.45 -4.27 11.24
CA ARG A 146 12.24 -3.42 11.13
C ARG A 146 11.19 -3.70 12.20
N LEU A 147 10.53 -2.65 12.65
CA LEU A 147 9.38 -2.73 13.56
C LEU A 147 8.11 -3.21 12.83
N PRO A 148 7.24 -4.00 13.48
CA PRO A 148 5.96 -4.37 12.92
C PRO A 148 4.96 -3.21 12.92
N CYS A 149 4.04 -3.21 11.96
CA CYS A 149 2.83 -2.40 12.06
C CYS A 149 1.74 -3.14 12.84
N ALA A 150 0.71 -2.42 13.29
CA ALA A 150 -0.40 -2.97 14.07
C ALA A 150 -1.12 -4.20 13.47
N LEU A 151 -1.04 -4.44 12.15
CA LEU A 151 -1.63 -5.62 11.52
C LEU A 151 -0.82 -6.91 11.70
N SER A 152 0.46 -6.80 12.05
CA SER A 152 1.40 -7.94 12.16
C SER A 152 1.85 -8.22 13.59
N ALA A 153 1.49 -7.39 14.56
CA ALA A 153 1.89 -7.54 15.96
C ALA A 153 0.88 -8.39 16.77
N SER A 154 1.33 -8.94 17.90
CA SER A 154 0.44 -9.56 18.89
C SER A 154 -0.11 -8.47 19.82
N PRO A 155 -1.43 -8.25 19.88
CA PRO A 155 -2.01 -7.17 20.70
C PRO A 155 -1.77 -7.39 22.21
N ASP A 156 -1.55 -8.65 22.62
CA ASP A 156 -1.37 -9.03 24.02
C ASP A 156 0.02 -8.65 24.56
N GLU A 157 1.02 -8.46 23.69
CA GLU A 157 2.41 -8.18 24.09
C GLU A 157 2.76 -6.69 23.94
N HIS A 158 2.18 -6.02 22.94
CA HIS A 158 2.40 -4.60 22.70
C HIS A 158 1.11 -3.94 22.19
N PRO A 159 0.59 -2.91 22.90
CA PRO A 159 -0.50 -2.10 22.36
C PRO A 159 -0.08 -1.54 21.01
N TYR A 160 -0.88 -1.81 19.99
CA TYR A 160 -0.58 -1.47 18.60
C TYR A 160 -0.19 -0.01 18.39
N ASP A 161 -0.84 0.90 19.11
CA ASP A 161 -0.58 2.32 19.02
C ASP A 161 0.83 2.70 19.49
N ASP A 162 1.39 1.99 20.47
CA ASP A 162 2.73 2.30 21.01
C ASP A 162 3.83 1.93 20.01
N ILE A 163 3.66 0.82 19.28
CA ILE A 163 4.60 0.45 18.21
C ILE A 163 4.51 1.47 17.06
N ASN A 164 3.30 1.85 16.66
CA ASN A 164 3.13 2.87 15.62
C ASN A 164 3.76 4.21 16.03
N ARG A 165 3.55 4.65 17.28
CA ARG A 165 4.22 5.85 17.82
C ARG A 165 5.74 5.71 17.81
N GLN A 166 6.28 4.53 18.11
CA GLN A 166 7.73 4.30 18.06
C GLN A 166 8.26 4.48 16.64
N ILE A 167 7.57 3.97 15.62
CA ILE A 167 7.93 4.17 14.20
C ILE A 167 8.02 5.67 13.88
N TYR A 168 7.02 6.47 14.29
CA TYR A 168 7.06 7.92 14.06
C TYR A 168 8.17 8.63 14.84
N ARG A 169 8.46 8.21 16.08
CA ARG A 169 9.58 8.76 16.86
C ARG A 169 10.91 8.53 16.16
N GLU A 170 11.11 7.35 15.57
CA GLU A 170 12.32 7.06 14.81
C GLU A 170 12.40 7.85 13.52
N ALA A 171 11.28 8.03 12.82
CA ALA A 171 11.22 8.89 11.63
C ALA A 171 11.56 10.35 11.97
N GLU A 172 11.01 10.88 13.06
CA GLU A 172 11.33 12.24 13.56
C GLU A 172 12.80 12.34 13.98
N ALA A 173 13.32 11.35 14.71
CA ALA A 173 14.72 11.33 15.16
C ALA A 173 15.72 11.22 14.00
N ALA A 174 15.35 10.53 12.92
CA ALA A 174 16.12 10.46 11.68
C ALA A 174 16.08 11.77 10.87
N GLY A 175 15.17 12.70 11.21
CA GLY A 175 14.99 13.97 10.52
C GLY A 175 14.21 13.87 9.22
N ALA A 176 13.30 12.90 9.10
CA ALA A 176 12.46 12.75 7.92
C ALA A 176 11.29 13.75 7.93
N ASP A 177 10.98 14.31 6.76
CA ASP A 177 9.73 15.04 6.52
C ASP A 177 8.57 14.08 6.23
N VAL A 178 8.88 12.96 5.56
CA VAL A 178 7.88 11.97 5.10
C VAL A 178 8.27 10.54 5.50
N LEU A 179 7.34 9.84 6.13
CA LEU A 179 7.38 8.39 6.36
C LEU A 179 6.69 7.67 5.21
N VAL A 180 7.48 7.04 4.34
CA VAL A 180 6.98 6.27 3.20
C VAL A 180 6.69 4.84 3.62
N ASN A 181 5.49 4.36 3.35
CA ASN A 181 5.10 2.96 3.53
C ASN A 181 4.78 2.30 2.19
N ILE A 182 4.93 0.98 2.15
CA ILE A 182 4.87 0.20 0.93
C ILE A 182 3.56 -0.58 0.86
N TRP A 183 3.10 -1.05 2.02
CA TRP A 183 1.92 -1.90 2.15
C TRP A 183 0.70 -1.09 2.58
N HIS A 184 -0.44 -1.28 1.90
CA HIS A 184 -1.72 -0.64 2.23
C HIS A 184 -2.18 -0.88 3.66
N GLY A 185 -1.89 -2.08 4.20
CA GLY A 185 -2.17 -2.40 5.59
C GLY A 185 -1.36 -1.52 6.55
N CYS A 186 -0.05 -1.39 6.32
CA CYS A 186 0.81 -0.47 7.10
C CYS A 186 0.27 0.95 7.03
N HIS A 187 -0.09 1.40 5.82
CA HIS A 187 -0.61 2.74 5.61
C HIS A 187 -1.80 3.02 6.53
N ARG A 188 -2.85 2.20 6.42
CA ARG A 188 -4.07 2.33 7.25
C ARG A 188 -3.78 2.26 8.75
N CYS A 189 -2.80 1.45 9.17
CA CYS A 189 -2.44 1.30 10.58
C CYS A 189 -1.63 2.46 11.13
N LEU A 190 -0.79 3.11 10.33
CA LEU A 190 0.07 4.20 10.78
C LEU A 190 -0.65 5.54 10.80
N LEU A 191 -1.60 5.77 9.90
CA LEU A 191 -2.33 7.04 9.79
C LEU A 191 -2.95 7.55 11.11
N PRO A 192 -3.52 6.72 12.00
CA PRO A 192 -4.07 7.21 13.26
C PRO A 192 -3.04 7.94 14.15
N GLN A 193 -1.75 7.61 14.09
CA GLN A 193 -0.75 8.29 14.92
C GLN A 193 -0.09 9.49 14.24
N GLU A 194 -0.31 9.71 12.93
CA GLU A 194 0.35 10.77 12.16
C GLU A 194 0.24 12.17 12.80
N HIS A 195 -0.97 12.54 13.23
CA HIS A 195 -1.26 13.83 13.85
C HIS A 195 -0.49 14.13 15.16
N GLU A 196 0.16 13.14 15.77
CA GLU A 196 0.96 13.30 16.98
C GLU A 196 2.40 13.76 16.69
N PHE A 197 2.84 13.74 15.41
CA PHE A 197 4.23 13.94 15.01
C PHE A 197 4.38 14.96 13.86
N PRO A 198 5.57 15.57 13.69
CA PRO A 198 5.82 16.50 12.58
C PRO A 198 6.17 15.80 11.25
N VAL A 199 5.90 14.49 11.12
CA VAL A 199 6.24 13.66 9.96
C VAL A 199 4.96 13.26 9.23
N THR A 200 4.88 13.51 7.93
CA THR A 200 3.73 13.10 7.11
C THR A 200 3.87 11.65 6.64
N THR A 201 2.79 10.88 6.67
CA THR A 201 2.80 9.49 6.18
C THR A 201 2.23 9.40 4.78
N LYS A 202 2.95 8.74 3.86
CA LYS A 202 2.48 8.52 2.48
C LYS A 202 2.71 7.08 2.05
N ASN A 203 1.76 6.51 1.31
CA ASN A 203 2.08 5.33 0.52
C ASN A 203 3.07 5.71 -0.59
N TYR A 204 3.99 4.79 -0.93
CA TYR A 204 4.99 5.00 -1.97
C TYR A 204 4.34 5.44 -3.29
N SER A 205 3.20 4.85 -3.68
CA SER A 205 2.53 5.17 -4.95
C SER A 205 2.02 6.61 -4.96
N THR A 206 1.41 7.08 -3.87
CA THR A 206 0.97 8.47 -3.70
C THR A 206 2.15 9.43 -3.80
N PHE A 207 3.24 9.15 -3.08
CA PHE A 207 4.45 9.98 -3.13
C PHE A 207 5.03 10.07 -4.55
N LEU A 208 5.13 8.94 -5.26
CA LEU A 208 5.64 8.93 -6.64
C LEU A 208 4.70 9.67 -7.60
N ALA A 209 3.39 9.56 -7.42
CA ALA A 209 2.42 10.28 -8.25
C ALA A 209 2.51 11.80 -8.05
N GLU A 210 2.70 12.28 -6.81
CA GLU A 210 2.95 13.69 -6.53
C GLU A 210 4.21 14.21 -7.22
N ARG A 211 5.27 13.38 -7.30
CA ARG A 211 6.50 13.73 -8.02
C ARG A 211 6.26 13.92 -9.52
N LEU A 212 5.26 13.25 -10.09
CA LEU A 212 4.83 13.40 -11.48
C LEU A 212 3.81 14.54 -11.71
N GLY A 213 3.51 15.33 -10.67
CA GLY A 213 2.61 16.48 -10.74
C GLY A 213 1.13 16.15 -10.50
N PHE A 214 0.81 14.95 -10.02
CA PHE A 214 -0.57 14.59 -9.67
C PHE A 214 -0.89 14.96 -8.22
N GLU A 215 -2.15 15.25 -7.96
CA GLU A 215 -2.66 15.56 -6.61
C GLU A 215 -3.89 14.69 -6.33
N TYR A 216 -3.82 13.87 -5.28
CA TYR A 216 -4.91 13.01 -4.84
C TYR A 216 -5.18 13.23 -3.36
N SER A 217 -6.46 13.21 -2.99
CA SER A 217 -6.81 13.06 -1.58
C SER A 217 -6.59 11.62 -1.14
N ASP A 218 -5.93 11.44 -0.01
CA ASP A 218 -5.88 10.13 0.63
C ASP A 218 -7.23 9.87 1.31
N THR A 219 -8.03 9.01 0.68
CA THR A 219 -9.37 8.71 1.18
C THR A 219 -9.35 7.99 2.54
N ASN A 220 -8.30 7.24 2.87
CA ASN A 220 -8.17 6.66 4.22
C ASN A 220 -7.96 7.76 5.26
N CYS A 221 -7.11 8.75 4.96
CA CYS A 221 -6.93 9.92 5.82
C CYS A 221 -8.24 10.70 5.99
N GLU A 222 -8.98 10.90 4.90
CA GLU A 222 -10.27 11.59 4.93
C GLU A 222 -11.28 10.88 5.83
N TYR A 223 -11.46 9.56 5.65
CA TYR A 223 -12.36 8.77 6.48
C TYR A 223 -11.93 8.74 7.94
N LEU A 224 -10.63 8.60 8.22
CA LEU A 224 -10.11 8.63 9.59
C LEU A 224 -10.32 10.00 10.25
N ARG A 225 -10.17 11.10 9.51
CA ARG A 225 -10.44 12.45 10.01
C ARG A 225 -11.92 12.61 10.37
N LEU A 226 -12.82 12.23 9.46
CA LEU A 226 -14.27 12.29 9.69
C LEU A 226 -14.70 11.39 10.86
N ALA A 227 -14.14 10.19 10.96
CA ALA A 227 -14.41 9.28 12.07
C ALA A 227 -13.96 9.85 13.42
N ARG A 228 -12.83 10.56 13.48
CA ARG A 228 -12.37 11.27 14.70
C ARG A 228 -13.26 12.43 15.11
N GLU A 229 -13.94 13.04 14.16
CA GLU A 229 -14.94 14.09 14.39
C GLU A 229 -16.28 13.49 14.83
N GLU A 230 -16.36 12.17 15.01
CA GLU A 230 -17.56 11.39 15.36
C GLU A 230 -18.70 11.54 14.33
N ASP A 231 -18.37 11.89 13.08
CA ASP A 231 -19.33 12.11 12.00
C ASP A 231 -19.39 10.89 11.05
N LEU A 232 -20.09 9.84 11.49
CA LEU A 232 -20.25 8.61 10.70
C LEU A 232 -21.09 8.83 9.44
N ASP A 233 -22.04 9.77 9.48
CA ASP A 233 -22.87 10.11 8.32
C ASP A 233 -22.01 10.74 7.22
N ALA A 234 -21.05 11.59 7.58
CA ALA A 234 -20.09 12.14 6.63
C ALA A 234 -19.17 11.07 6.03
N VAL A 235 -18.73 10.07 6.82
CA VAL A 235 -17.96 8.93 6.28
C VAL A 235 -18.79 8.14 5.26
N VAL A 236 -20.05 7.86 5.57
CA VAL A 236 -20.97 7.15 4.66
C VAL A 236 -21.21 7.97 3.40
N GLU A 237 -21.46 9.27 3.52
CA GLU A 237 -21.65 10.16 2.37
C GLU A 237 -20.40 10.21 1.47
N ALA A 238 -19.22 10.34 2.07
CA ALA A 238 -17.96 10.32 1.33
C ALA A 238 -17.74 8.97 0.60
N ALA A 239 -18.24 7.87 1.15
CA ALA A 239 -18.18 6.55 0.55
C ALA A 239 -19.34 6.22 -0.43
N ARG A 240 -20.29 7.13 -0.67
CA ARG A 240 -21.53 6.88 -1.43
C ARG A 240 -21.29 6.27 -2.81
N SER A 241 -20.42 6.88 -3.60
CA SER A 241 -20.11 6.41 -4.96
C SER A 241 -19.56 4.97 -4.97
N ILE A 242 -18.83 4.59 -3.92
CA ILE A 242 -18.19 3.27 -3.80
C ILE A 242 -19.24 2.21 -3.48
N PHE A 243 -20.06 2.43 -2.46
CA PHE A 243 -21.01 1.40 -2.03
C PHE A 243 -22.17 1.25 -3.03
N GLU A 244 -22.59 2.34 -3.70
CA GLU A 244 -23.59 2.29 -4.78
C GLU A 244 -23.08 1.50 -5.98
N ALA A 245 -21.82 1.72 -6.40
CA ALA A 245 -21.20 0.93 -7.46
C ALA A 245 -21.11 -0.57 -7.14
N ASN A 246 -21.12 -0.92 -5.85
CA ASN A 246 -21.09 -2.30 -5.36
C ASN A 246 -22.48 -2.84 -4.96
N ASN A 247 -23.57 -2.15 -5.31
CA ASN A 247 -24.96 -2.53 -5.00
C ASN A 247 -25.22 -2.76 -3.49
N LEU A 248 -24.53 -2.03 -2.62
CA LEU A 248 -24.78 -2.03 -1.19
C LEU A 248 -25.81 -0.96 -0.83
N SER A 249 -26.66 -1.24 0.18
CA SER A 249 -27.57 -0.23 0.72
C SER A 249 -26.83 0.74 1.64
N GLU A 250 -27.35 1.96 1.75
CA GLU A 250 -26.85 2.96 2.70
C GLU A 250 -26.90 2.42 4.15
N GLU A 251 -27.97 1.71 4.53
CA GLU A 251 -28.06 1.01 5.82
C GLU A 251 -26.89 0.04 6.03
N ARG A 252 -26.52 -0.71 4.99
CA ARG A 252 -25.39 -1.63 5.07
C ARG A 252 -24.06 -0.88 5.17
N ALA A 253 -23.92 0.25 4.48
CA ALA A 253 -22.74 1.11 4.58
C ALA A 253 -22.56 1.64 6.02
N HIS A 254 -23.64 2.14 6.65
CA HIS A 254 -23.62 2.55 8.07
C HIS A 254 -23.16 1.42 8.99
N GLN A 255 -23.72 0.21 8.85
CA GLN A 255 -23.33 -0.94 9.68
C GLN A 255 -21.83 -1.28 9.54
N VAL A 256 -21.27 -1.16 8.33
CA VAL A 256 -19.85 -1.42 8.09
C VAL A 256 -18.98 -0.32 8.70
N VAL A 257 -19.34 0.95 8.49
CA VAL A 257 -18.62 2.10 9.04
C VAL A 257 -18.62 2.06 10.58
N GLU A 258 -19.77 1.82 11.21
CA GLU A 258 -19.89 1.66 12.66
C GLU A 258 -19.02 0.49 13.17
N ALA A 259 -19.07 -0.67 12.50
CA ALA A 259 -18.27 -1.83 12.89
C ALA A 259 -16.75 -1.66 12.68
N HIS A 260 -16.30 -0.71 11.84
CA HIS A 260 -14.87 -0.52 11.53
C HIS A 260 -14.24 0.69 12.20
N TYR A 261 -15.00 1.75 12.44
CA TYR A 261 -14.48 2.97 13.05
C TYR A 261 -14.92 3.16 14.51
N TRP A 262 -15.95 2.44 14.97
CA TRP A 262 -16.48 2.59 16.33
C TRP A 262 -16.20 1.40 17.27
N SER A 263 -15.65 0.28 16.77
CA SER A 263 -15.32 -0.89 17.60
C SER A 263 -14.03 -0.76 18.42
N SER A 264 -13.52 0.46 18.64
CA SER A 264 -12.29 0.71 19.42
C SER A 264 -12.38 1.95 20.33
N ALA A 265 -13.60 2.40 20.66
CA ALA A 265 -13.84 3.34 21.76
C ALA A 265 -14.00 2.60 23.11
#